data_AF-A0A1G6DSA6-F1
#
_entry.id   AF-A0A1G6DSA6-F1
#
_cell.length_a   1.000
_cell.length_b   1.000
_cell.length_c   1.000
_cell.angle_alpha   90.00
_cell.angle_beta   90.00
_cell.angle_gamma   90.00
#
_symmetry.space_group_name_H-M   'P 1'
#
loop_
_entity.id
_entity.type
_entity.pdbx_description
1 polymer ?
#
loop_
_entity_poly.entity_id
_entity_poly.type
_entity_poly.pdbx_seq_one_letter_code
_entity_poly.pdbx_strand_id
1 'polypeptide(L)'
;MGKYYITIARQFGSLGRPIAKELSEMLGIEYYDRDIVEAASKELKLPVSVIHSEEEKSVKSSFLNMLFPLGTDSIDKQDKIFEAQKKIITDFAEKDSAIFVGRCADYILKDYPNVLNIYIYAPEKERYLNCVNALKMSPKEAKKMMEEVDRAREQYWHRYAGHSPADFEYTHLMINSSLFGIHDTSKILATIAKDRFM
;
A
#
# COMPACT_ATOMS: atom_id res chain seq x y z
N MET A 1 2.27 -18.11 19.78
CA MET A 1 1.20 -17.23 19.27
C MET A 1 0.85 -17.62 17.85
N GLY A 2 -0.39 -17.41 17.42
CA GLY A 2 -0.78 -17.57 16.02
C GLY A 2 -0.21 -16.45 15.16
N LYS A 3 -0.19 -16.65 13.83
CA LYS A 3 0.18 -15.61 12.88
C LYS A 3 -0.83 -14.46 12.93
N TYR A 4 -0.36 -13.25 12.63
CA TYR A 4 -1.20 -12.07 12.52
C TYR A 4 -0.78 -11.22 11.33
N TYR A 5 -1.72 -10.44 10.79
CA TYR A 5 -1.52 -9.72 9.55
C TYR A 5 -2.03 -8.30 9.69
N ILE A 6 -1.26 -7.34 9.21
CA ILE A 6 -1.65 -5.93 9.18
C ILE A 6 -1.77 -5.51 7.73
N THR A 7 -2.92 -5.00 7.32
CA THR A 7 -3.10 -4.46 5.97
C THR A 7 -3.12 -2.94 6.02
N ILE A 8 -2.44 -2.29 5.08
CA ILE A 8 -2.32 -0.83 5.03
C ILE A 8 -2.75 -0.31 3.66
N ALA A 9 -3.96 0.23 3.60
CA ALA A 9 -4.39 1.11 2.53
C ALA A 9 -4.07 2.57 2.88
N ARG A 10 -3.91 3.42 1.86
CA ARG A 10 -3.43 4.79 2.08
C ARG A 10 -3.70 5.73 0.92
N GLN A 11 -3.86 7.00 1.25
CA GLN A 11 -3.82 8.09 0.29
C GLN A 11 -2.39 8.39 -0.18
N PHE A 12 -2.23 8.87 -1.40
CA PHE A 12 -0.95 9.37 -1.89
C PHE A 12 -0.54 10.65 -1.15
N GLY A 13 0.74 10.75 -0.78
CA GLY A 13 1.26 11.86 0.03
C GLY A 13 0.97 11.75 1.55
N SER A 14 0.30 10.70 2.03
CA SER A 14 0.01 10.48 3.46
C SER A 14 1.17 9.91 4.27
N LEU A 15 2.34 9.68 3.66
CA LEU A 15 3.48 8.99 4.29
C LEU A 15 3.18 7.56 4.79
N GLY A 16 2.12 6.91 4.30
CA GLY A 16 1.77 5.55 4.71
C GLY A 16 2.84 4.48 4.45
N ARG A 17 3.67 4.63 3.39
CA ARG A 17 4.80 3.70 3.14
C ARG A 17 5.91 3.83 4.19
N PRO A 18 6.45 5.03 4.49
CA PRO A 18 7.34 5.21 5.63
C PRO A 18 6.80 4.67 6.94
N ILE A 19 5.52 4.90 7.23
CA ILE A 19 4.86 4.40 8.45
C ILE A 19 4.84 2.87 8.47
N ALA A 20 4.46 2.23 7.35
CA ALA A 20 4.45 0.77 7.25
C ALA A 20 5.83 0.14 7.51
N LYS A 21 6.88 0.76 6.98
CA LYS A 21 8.26 0.31 7.19
C LYS A 21 8.67 0.44 8.66
N GLU A 22 8.45 1.59 9.27
CA GLU A 22 8.83 1.81 10.67
C GLU A 22 7.99 0.93 11.62
N LEU A 23 6.71 0.73 11.33
CA LEU A 23 5.86 -0.22 12.03
C LEU A 23 6.40 -1.66 11.97
N SER A 24 6.91 -2.08 10.80
CA SER A 24 7.49 -3.42 10.62
C SER A 24 8.73 -3.60 11.48
N GLU A 25 9.59 -2.59 11.55
CA GLU A 25 10.78 -2.55 12.42
C GLU A 25 10.38 -2.63 13.91
N MET A 26 9.33 -1.91 14.33
CA MET A 26 8.85 -1.91 15.72
C MET A 26 8.21 -3.23 16.17
N LEU A 27 7.65 -3.99 15.23
CA LEU A 27 6.99 -5.28 15.47
C LEU A 27 7.92 -6.48 15.21
N GLY A 28 9.04 -6.26 14.51
CA GLY A 28 9.97 -7.33 14.13
C GLY A 28 9.37 -8.30 13.09
N ILE A 29 8.53 -7.79 12.19
CA ILE A 29 7.92 -8.56 11.10
C ILE A 29 8.20 -7.92 9.74
N GLU A 30 8.07 -8.70 8.67
CA GLU A 30 8.26 -8.20 7.31
C GLU A 30 7.13 -7.26 6.88
N TYR A 31 7.43 -6.36 5.94
CA TYR A 31 6.41 -5.61 5.21
C TYR A 31 6.57 -5.81 3.71
N TYR A 32 5.44 -5.97 3.02
CA TYR A 32 5.39 -6.23 1.59
C TYR A 32 4.62 -5.11 0.88
N ASP A 33 5.27 -4.47 -0.08
CA ASP A 33 4.69 -3.42 -0.92
C ASP A 33 5.08 -3.64 -2.39
N ARG A 34 6.30 -3.25 -2.76
CA ARG A 34 6.83 -3.45 -4.12
C ARG A 34 7.19 -4.90 -4.39
N ASP A 35 7.53 -5.66 -3.35
CA ASP A 35 7.88 -7.07 -3.44
C ASP A 35 6.75 -7.90 -4.06
N ILE A 36 5.49 -7.55 -3.76
CA ILE A 36 4.31 -8.20 -4.33
C ILE A 36 4.23 -7.92 -5.84
N VAL A 37 4.50 -6.69 -6.25
CA VAL A 37 4.50 -6.26 -7.66
C VAL A 37 5.62 -6.95 -8.44
N GLU A 38 6.81 -7.02 -7.86
CA GLU A 38 7.99 -7.67 -8.42
C GLU A 38 7.76 -9.16 -8.61
N ALA A 39 7.28 -9.85 -7.56
CA ALA A 39 6.96 -11.26 -7.61
C ALA A 39 5.87 -11.55 -8.66
N ALA A 40 4.80 -10.75 -8.72
CA ALA A 40 3.73 -10.93 -9.69
C ALA A 40 4.20 -10.75 -11.12
N SER A 41 5.05 -9.74 -11.36
CA SER A 41 5.61 -9.49 -12.69
C SER A 41 6.52 -10.63 -13.14
N LYS A 42 7.33 -11.18 -12.22
CA LYS A 42 8.20 -12.33 -12.48
C LYS A 42 7.40 -13.59 -12.79
N GLU A 43 6.35 -13.86 -12.03
CA GLU A 43 5.45 -14.99 -12.24
C GLU A 43 4.75 -14.93 -13.61
N LEU A 44 4.27 -13.74 -13.98
CA LEU A 44 3.55 -13.51 -15.23
C LEU A 44 4.46 -13.30 -16.44
N LYS A 45 5.79 -13.33 -16.26
CA LYS A 45 6.80 -13.00 -17.29
C LYS A 45 6.52 -11.66 -17.98
N LEU A 46 5.92 -10.73 -17.26
CA LEU A 46 5.68 -9.39 -17.77
C LEU A 46 6.99 -8.61 -17.69
N PRO A 47 7.34 -7.83 -18.72
CA PRO A 47 8.48 -6.94 -18.62
C PRO A 47 8.25 -6.04 -17.41
N VAL A 48 9.16 -6.14 -16.45
CA VAL A 48 9.22 -5.23 -15.31
C VAL A 48 9.76 -3.89 -15.84
N SER A 49 9.02 -3.22 -16.72
CA SER A 49 9.37 -1.91 -17.31
C SER A 49 9.33 -0.78 -16.27
N VAL A 50 9.68 -1.10 -15.03
CA VAL A 50 9.44 -0.40 -13.77
C VAL A 50 10.70 -0.49 -12.90
N ILE A 51 11.60 -1.48 -13.08
CA ILE A 51 12.57 -1.82 -12.01
C ILE A 51 14.05 -1.88 -12.40
N HIS A 52 14.43 -1.86 -13.69
CA HIS A 52 15.86 -1.78 -14.01
C HIS A 52 16.17 -0.74 -15.10
N SER A 53 16.36 0.50 -14.65
CA SER A 53 17.48 1.30 -15.14
C SER A 53 18.06 2.07 -13.96
N GLU A 54 19.24 1.63 -13.49
CA GLU A 54 20.12 2.44 -12.65
C GLU A 54 20.59 3.72 -13.39
N GLU A 55 20.17 3.91 -14.65
CA GLU A 55 20.52 5.03 -15.52
C GLU A 55 19.38 6.05 -15.75
N GLU A 56 18.11 5.80 -15.40
CA GLU A 56 17.07 6.84 -15.51
C GLU A 56 16.67 7.42 -14.16
N LYS A 57 17.51 8.32 -13.67
CA LYS A 57 17.23 9.27 -12.58
C LYS A 57 16.14 10.29 -12.95
N SER A 58 14.97 9.85 -13.41
CA SER A 58 13.79 10.71 -13.46
C SER A 58 12.83 10.32 -12.34
N VAL A 59 12.62 11.26 -11.41
CA VAL A 59 11.58 11.27 -10.37
C VAL A 59 10.26 10.72 -10.95
N LYS A 60 9.92 11.11 -12.19
CA LYS A 60 8.73 10.67 -12.95
C LYS A 60 8.57 9.15 -13.08
N SER A 61 9.63 8.39 -13.40
CA SER A 61 9.54 6.93 -13.59
C SER A 61 9.17 6.18 -12.30
N SER A 62 9.76 6.57 -11.15
CA SER A 62 9.49 5.93 -9.86
C SER A 62 8.06 6.14 -9.33
N PHE A 63 7.40 7.24 -9.72
CA PHE A 63 6.02 7.53 -9.32
C PHE A 63 4.97 6.90 -10.25
N LEU A 64 5.25 6.76 -11.55
CA LEU A 64 4.41 5.97 -12.46
C LEU A 64 4.28 4.53 -11.98
N ASN A 65 5.32 3.98 -11.33
CA ASN A 65 5.28 2.66 -10.72
C ASN A 65 4.27 2.53 -9.57
N MET A 66 3.86 3.65 -8.94
CA MET A 66 2.78 3.62 -7.94
C MET A 66 1.41 3.45 -8.57
N LEU A 67 1.29 3.74 -9.86
CA LEU A 67 0.10 3.43 -10.64
C LEU A 67 0.08 1.95 -11.01
N PHE A 68 1.18 1.21 -11.21
CA PHE A 68 1.07 -0.22 -11.57
C PHE A 68 0.30 -1.06 -10.51
N PRO A 69 -0.61 -1.98 -10.89
CA PRO A 69 -1.12 -2.31 -12.23
C PRO A 69 -2.34 -1.49 -12.66
N LEU A 70 -2.63 -0.42 -11.92
CA LEU A 70 -3.66 0.58 -12.16
C LEU A 70 -3.28 1.39 -13.43
N GLY A 71 -3.91 1.10 -14.57
CA GLY A 71 -3.54 1.72 -15.85
C GLY A 71 -4.42 1.31 -17.03
N THR A 72 -4.01 1.67 -18.25
CA THR A 72 -4.73 1.43 -19.52
C THR A 72 -4.59 0.00 -20.05
N ASP A 73 -4.14 -0.94 -19.23
CA ASP A 73 -4.06 -2.35 -19.60
C ASP A 73 -5.47 -2.93 -19.86
N SER A 74 -5.56 -3.95 -20.72
CA SER A 74 -6.83 -4.63 -20.94
C SER A 74 -7.35 -5.25 -19.64
N ILE A 75 -8.67 -5.33 -19.52
CA ILE A 75 -9.37 -5.95 -18.39
C ILE A 75 -8.78 -7.34 -18.08
N ASP A 76 -8.62 -8.20 -19.09
CA ASP A 76 -8.08 -9.55 -18.92
C ASP A 76 -6.66 -9.56 -18.33
N LYS A 77 -5.85 -8.55 -18.65
CA LYS A 77 -4.48 -8.43 -18.14
C LYS A 77 -4.50 -7.97 -16.68
N GLN A 78 -5.36 -7.02 -16.33
CA GLN A 78 -5.52 -6.57 -14.94
C GLN A 78 -6.00 -7.72 -14.04
N ASP A 79 -6.94 -8.53 -14.52
CA ASP A 79 -7.46 -9.68 -13.76
C ASP A 79 -6.39 -10.74 -13.53
N LYS A 80 -5.55 -11.05 -14.54
CA LYS A 80 -4.39 -11.93 -14.37
C LYS A 80 -3.39 -11.39 -13.36
N ILE A 81 -3.14 -10.08 -13.35
CA ILE A 81 -2.26 -9.45 -12.37
C ILE A 81 -2.85 -9.55 -10.97
N PHE A 82 -4.16 -9.30 -10.82
CA PHE A 82 -4.84 -9.43 -9.54
C PHE A 82 -4.75 -10.85 -8.98
N GLU A 83 -5.02 -11.87 -9.80
CA GLU A 83 -4.91 -13.27 -9.36
C GLU A 83 -3.48 -13.66 -8.95
N ALA A 84 -2.45 -13.18 -9.67
CA ALA A 84 -1.06 -13.38 -9.26
C ALA A 84 -0.75 -12.67 -7.93
N GLN A 85 -1.19 -11.42 -7.76
CA GLN A 85 -1.00 -10.66 -6.52
C GLN A 85 -1.70 -11.34 -5.34
N LYS A 86 -2.92 -11.83 -5.54
CA LYS A 86 -3.68 -12.60 -4.56
C LYS A 86 -2.90 -13.83 -4.12
N LYS A 87 -2.42 -14.63 -5.08
CA LYS A 87 -1.59 -15.81 -4.79
C LYS A 87 -0.34 -15.47 -3.99
N ILE A 88 0.38 -14.41 -4.37
CA ILE A 88 1.61 -14.00 -3.69
C ILE A 88 1.35 -13.52 -2.27
N ILE A 89 0.28 -12.74 -2.07
CA ILE A 89 -0.12 -12.27 -0.73
C ILE A 89 -0.45 -13.47 0.16
N THR A 90 -1.21 -14.45 -0.35
CA THR A 90 -1.52 -15.66 0.43
C THR A 90 -0.27 -16.50 0.70
N ASP A 91 0.62 -16.68 -0.29
CA ASP A 91 1.88 -17.41 -0.12
C ASP A 91 2.79 -16.77 0.95
N PHE A 92 2.80 -15.43 1.05
CA PHE A 92 3.55 -14.72 2.09
C PHE A 92 2.86 -14.82 3.46
N ALA A 93 1.53 -14.69 3.51
CA ALA A 93 0.76 -14.82 4.74
C ALA A 93 0.85 -16.25 5.34
N GLU A 94 0.94 -17.27 4.48
CA GLU A 94 1.16 -18.65 4.88
C GLU A 94 2.54 -18.89 5.50
N LYS A 95 3.55 -18.06 5.23
CA LYS A 95 4.89 -18.21 5.80
C LYS A 95 4.97 -17.67 7.21
N ASP A 96 4.67 -16.39 7.40
CA ASP A 96 4.81 -15.72 8.69
C ASP A 96 3.85 -14.51 8.82
N SER A 97 3.84 -13.90 10.01
CA SER A 97 3.18 -12.63 10.27
C SER A 97 3.82 -11.52 9.43
N ALA A 98 3.01 -10.64 8.87
CA ALA A 98 3.50 -9.61 7.95
C ALA A 98 2.56 -8.42 7.81
N ILE A 99 3.12 -7.31 7.32
CA ILE A 99 2.40 -6.10 6.94
C ILE A 99 2.23 -6.08 5.42
N PHE A 100 1.00 -5.97 4.92
CA PHE A 100 0.70 -5.91 3.49
C PHE A 100 0.20 -4.53 3.09
N VAL A 101 0.93 -3.87 2.21
CA VAL A 101 0.70 -2.48 1.88
C VAL A 101 -0.08 -2.41 0.57
N GLY A 102 -1.41 -2.46 0.67
CA GLY A 102 -2.38 -2.17 -0.40
C GLY A 102 -2.78 -3.39 -1.22
N ARG A 103 -3.03 -3.22 -2.52
CA ARG A 103 -3.34 -4.33 -3.45
C ARG A 103 -4.54 -5.17 -3.02
N CYS A 104 -5.54 -4.54 -2.40
CA CYS A 104 -6.70 -5.21 -1.81
C CYS A 104 -6.32 -6.30 -0.80
N ALA A 105 -5.18 -6.19 -0.10
CA ALA A 105 -4.75 -7.18 0.89
C ALA A 105 -5.79 -7.36 2.02
N ASP A 106 -6.48 -6.28 2.40
CA ASP A 106 -7.63 -6.28 3.30
C ASP A 106 -8.74 -7.23 2.84
N TYR A 107 -9.08 -7.19 1.55
CA TYR A 107 -10.06 -8.09 0.97
C TYR A 107 -9.52 -9.52 0.77
N ILE A 108 -8.28 -9.66 0.32
CA ILE A 108 -7.64 -10.96 0.06
C ILE A 108 -7.49 -11.77 1.34
N LEU A 109 -7.17 -11.12 2.45
CA LEU A 109 -6.94 -11.75 3.75
C LEU A 109 -8.20 -11.72 4.65
N LYS A 110 -9.37 -11.33 4.15
CA LYS A 110 -10.59 -11.14 4.97
C LYS A 110 -11.02 -12.36 5.80
N ASP A 111 -10.74 -13.56 5.30
CA ASP A 111 -11.10 -14.83 5.93
C ASP A 111 -9.96 -15.39 6.81
N TYR A 112 -8.81 -14.71 6.88
CA TYR A 112 -7.71 -15.10 7.76
C TYR A 112 -8.00 -14.64 9.19
N PRO A 113 -7.59 -15.43 10.20
CA PRO A 113 -7.65 -14.97 11.58
C PRO A 113 -6.62 -13.86 11.83
N ASN A 114 -6.85 -13.06 12.87
CA ASN A 114 -5.89 -12.08 13.39
C ASN A 114 -5.44 -11.02 12.36
N VAL A 115 -6.40 -10.45 11.62
CA VAL A 115 -6.15 -9.37 10.66
C VAL A 115 -6.51 -8.00 11.25
N LEU A 116 -5.66 -7.00 11.02
CA LEU A 116 -5.89 -5.59 11.33
C LEU A 116 -5.84 -4.75 10.03
N ASN A 117 -6.99 -4.23 9.59
CA ASN A 117 -7.08 -3.38 8.40
C ASN A 117 -6.97 -1.90 8.78
N ILE A 118 -5.96 -1.22 8.23
CA ILE A 118 -5.63 0.16 8.54
C ILE A 118 -5.71 1.02 7.27
N TYR A 119 -6.34 2.19 7.39
CA TYR A 119 -6.32 3.24 6.38
C TYR A 119 -5.56 4.47 6.87
N ILE A 120 -4.45 4.79 6.20
CA ILE A 120 -3.63 5.97 6.51
C ILE A 120 -3.99 7.12 5.56
N TYR A 121 -4.44 8.23 6.12
CA TYR A 121 -4.82 9.42 5.36
C TYR A 121 -4.17 10.68 5.92
N ALA A 122 -4.27 11.78 5.19
CA ALA A 122 -3.92 13.10 5.69
C ALA A 122 -4.70 14.20 4.94
N PRO A 123 -4.92 15.38 5.54
CA PRO A 123 -5.54 16.51 4.85
C PRO A 123 -4.80 16.83 3.55
N GLU A 124 -5.53 17.23 2.51
CA GLU A 124 -4.97 17.47 1.17
C GLU A 124 -3.76 18.42 1.19
N LYS A 125 -3.84 19.51 1.96
CA LYS A 125 -2.74 20.46 2.12
C LYS A 125 -1.47 19.80 2.67
N GLU A 126 -1.61 18.93 3.68
CA GLU A 126 -0.47 18.22 4.28
C GLU A 126 0.11 17.19 3.31
N ARG A 127 -0.75 16.47 2.58
CA ARG A 127 -0.31 15.55 1.52
C ARG A 127 0.46 16.26 0.42
N TYR A 128 -0.01 17.43 -0.01
CA TYR A 128 0.67 18.27 -0.97
C TYR A 128 2.05 18.73 -0.47
N LEU A 129 2.13 19.19 0.78
CA LEU A 129 3.40 19.59 1.40
C LEU A 129 4.38 18.41 1.47
N ASN A 130 3.90 17.22 1.82
CA ASN A 130 4.73 16.01 1.80
C ASN A 130 5.24 15.69 0.39
N CYS A 131 4.40 15.80 -0.64
CA CYS A 131 4.79 15.59 -2.03
C CYS A 131 5.88 16.58 -2.48
N VAL A 132 5.75 17.86 -2.17
CA VAL A 132 6.73 18.88 -2.58
C VAL A 132 8.02 18.79 -1.73
N ASN A 133 7.89 18.67 -0.41
CA ASN A 133 9.02 18.78 0.50
C ASN A 133 9.77 17.46 0.70
N ALA A 134 9.05 16.37 0.95
CA ALA A 134 9.64 15.06 1.21
C ALA A 134 9.91 14.29 -0.08
N LEU A 135 8.97 14.31 -1.04
CA LEU A 135 9.10 13.58 -2.31
C LEU A 135 9.75 14.41 -3.43
N LYS A 136 10.08 15.68 -3.17
CA LYS A 136 10.77 16.60 -4.10
C LYS A 136 10.06 16.74 -5.46
N MET A 137 8.74 16.67 -5.46
CA MET A 137 7.93 16.88 -6.66
C MET A 137 7.76 18.35 -6.98
N SER A 138 7.61 18.69 -8.27
CA SER A 138 7.12 20.03 -8.61
C SER A 138 5.67 20.21 -8.14
N PRO A 139 5.23 21.43 -7.81
CA PRO A 139 3.84 21.73 -7.44
C PRO A 139 2.78 21.16 -8.39
N LYS A 140 3.04 21.24 -9.69
CA LYS A 140 2.13 20.75 -10.73
C LYS A 140 2.05 19.23 -10.72
N GLU A 141 3.19 18.55 -10.59
CA GLU A 141 3.25 17.09 -10.51
C GLU A 141 2.62 16.58 -9.22
N ALA A 142 2.86 17.23 -8.08
CA ALA A 142 2.28 16.84 -6.79
C ALA A 142 0.74 16.76 -6.86
N LYS A 143 0.08 17.83 -7.33
CA LYS A 143 -1.38 17.85 -7.48
C LYS A 143 -1.88 16.75 -8.42
N LYS A 144 -1.28 16.65 -9.61
CA LYS A 144 -1.64 15.66 -10.61
C LYS A 144 -1.51 14.23 -10.06
N MET A 145 -0.39 13.89 -9.44
CA MET A 145 -0.12 12.56 -8.92
C MET A 145 -1.02 12.21 -7.74
N MET A 146 -1.31 13.17 -6.85
CA MET A 146 -2.26 12.94 -5.75
C MET A 146 -3.63 12.51 -6.28
N GLU A 147 -4.17 13.24 -7.26
CA GLU A 147 -5.46 12.93 -7.86
C GLU A 147 -5.46 11.62 -8.66
N GLU A 148 -4.46 11.41 -9.53
CA GLU A 148 -4.41 10.25 -10.41
C GLU A 148 -4.18 8.95 -9.62
N VAL A 149 -3.27 8.95 -8.65
CA VAL A 149 -2.96 7.73 -7.87
C VAL A 149 -4.10 7.36 -6.95
N ASP A 150 -4.70 8.33 -6.25
CA ASP A 150 -5.83 8.04 -5.36
C ASP A 150 -7.03 7.52 -6.15
N ARG A 151 -7.36 8.16 -7.29
CA ARG A 151 -8.43 7.70 -8.18
C ARG A 151 -8.17 6.28 -8.70
N ALA A 152 -6.95 6.00 -9.12
CA ALA A 152 -6.59 4.69 -9.64
C ALA A 152 -6.67 3.60 -8.56
N ARG A 153 -6.26 3.90 -7.32
CA ARG A 153 -6.42 3.01 -6.16
C ARG A 153 -7.90 2.74 -5.87
N GLU A 154 -8.71 3.79 -5.81
CA GLU A 154 -10.14 3.68 -5.55
C GLU A 154 -10.83 2.76 -6.58
N GLN A 155 -10.56 2.99 -7.87
CA GLN A 155 -11.12 2.17 -8.95
C GLN A 155 -10.72 0.70 -8.84
N TYR A 156 -9.48 0.42 -8.48
CA TYR A 156 -8.99 -0.94 -8.32
C TYR A 156 -9.62 -1.64 -7.11
N TRP A 157 -9.79 -0.94 -6.00
CA TRP A 157 -10.52 -1.48 -4.84
C TRP A 157 -11.98 -1.75 -5.17
N HIS A 158 -12.68 -0.82 -5.82
CA HIS A 158 -14.06 -1.07 -6.25
C HIS A 158 -14.18 -2.26 -7.21
N ARG A 159 -13.23 -2.43 -8.13
CA ARG A 159 -13.24 -3.54 -9.08
C ARG A 159 -13.08 -4.90 -8.39
N TYR A 160 -12.12 -5.02 -7.47
CA TYR A 160 -11.69 -6.32 -6.94
C TYR A 160 -12.20 -6.63 -5.54
N ALA A 161 -12.32 -5.62 -4.69
CA ALA A 161 -12.83 -5.75 -3.32
C ALA A 161 -14.32 -5.39 -3.21
N GLY A 162 -14.86 -4.62 -4.16
CA GLY A 162 -16.26 -4.19 -4.16
C GLY A 162 -16.57 -3.02 -3.21
N HIS A 163 -15.57 -2.49 -2.50
CA HIS A 163 -15.71 -1.39 -1.55
C HIS A 163 -14.51 -0.43 -1.63
N SER A 164 -14.64 0.72 -0.96
CA SER A 164 -13.52 1.65 -0.76
C SER A 164 -12.66 1.21 0.43
N PRO A 165 -11.34 1.39 0.40
CA PRO A 165 -10.52 1.23 1.61
C PRO A 165 -10.70 2.38 2.61
N ALA A 166 -11.45 3.43 2.26
CA ALA A 166 -11.86 4.49 3.19
C ALA A 166 -13.22 4.21 3.84
N ASP A 167 -13.86 3.10 3.50
CA ASP A 167 -15.13 2.68 4.08
C ASP A 167 -14.88 2.08 5.48
N PHE A 168 -15.60 2.60 6.48
CA PHE A 168 -15.45 2.20 7.87
C PHE A 168 -16.02 0.80 8.14
N GLU A 169 -16.88 0.27 7.26
CA GLU A 169 -17.38 -1.11 7.38
C GLU A 169 -16.29 -2.16 7.10
N TYR A 170 -15.27 -1.81 6.30
CA TYR A 170 -14.19 -2.73 5.89
C TYR A 170 -12.83 -2.40 6.51
N THR A 171 -12.73 -1.25 7.18
CA THR A 171 -11.50 -0.72 7.77
C THR A 171 -11.63 -0.67 9.28
N HIS A 172 -10.72 -1.34 9.99
CA HIS A 172 -10.76 -1.39 11.46
C HIS A 172 -10.21 -0.11 12.11
N LEU A 173 -9.28 0.58 11.45
CA LEU A 173 -8.66 1.80 11.97
C LEU A 173 -8.32 2.78 10.84
N MET A 174 -8.80 4.02 10.98
CA MET A 174 -8.40 5.13 10.11
C MET A 174 -7.54 6.11 10.91
N ILE A 175 -6.38 6.50 10.39
CA ILE A 175 -5.45 7.39 11.10
C ILE A 175 -4.96 8.54 10.24
N ASN A 176 -5.09 9.76 10.76
CA ASN A 176 -4.52 10.96 10.17
C ASN A 176 -3.03 11.06 10.52
N SER A 177 -2.16 10.73 9.57
CA SER A 177 -0.71 10.76 9.79
C SER A 177 -0.14 12.17 9.97
N SER A 178 -0.86 13.22 9.57
CA SER A 178 -0.37 14.60 9.73
C SER A 178 -0.41 15.07 11.19
N LEU A 179 -1.14 14.39 12.07
CA LEU A 179 -1.22 14.75 13.49
C LEU A 179 -0.02 14.25 14.30
N PHE A 180 0.49 13.07 13.93
CA PHE A 180 1.49 12.34 14.72
C PHE A 180 2.82 12.15 13.96
N GLY A 181 2.87 12.45 12.66
CA GLY A 181 4.04 12.16 11.83
C GLY A 181 4.31 10.67 11.71
N ILE A 182 5.47 10.30 11.17
CA ILE A 182 5.79 8.89 10.89
C ILE A 182 5.98 8.11 12.20
N HIS A 183 6.86 8.58 13.08
CA HIS A 183 7.25 7.85 14.29
C HIS A 183 6.09 7.57 15.23
N ASP A 184 5.35 8.61 15.65
CA ASP A 184 4.28 8.43 16.64
C ASP A 184 3.07 7.69 16.03
N THR A 185 2.79 7.86 14.73
CA THR A 185 1.80 7.01 14.04
C THR A 185 2.22 5.55 14.11
N SER A 186 3.47 5.22 13.72
CA SER A 186 3.99 3.85 13.76
C SER A 186 3.94 3.27 15.18
N LYS A 187 4.29 4.07 16.19
CA LYS A 187 4.24 3.67 17.60
C LYS A 187 2.81 3.36 18.06
N ILE A 188 1.83 4.21 17.74
CA ILE A 188 0.42 3.98 18.06
C ILE A 188 -0.06 2.68 17.42
N LEU A 189 0.22 2.49 16.13
CA LEU A 189 -0.16 1.28 15.40
C LEU A 189 0.52 0.03 15.98
N ALA A 190 1.79 0.13 16.37
CA ALA A 190 2.53 -0.97 16.99
C ALA A 190 1.93 -1.34 18.35
N THR A 191 1.54 -0.36 19.17
CA THR A 191 0.84 -0.62 20.44
C THR A 191 -0.48 -1.35 20.21
N ILE A 192 -1.31 -0.88 19.28
CA ILE A 192 -2.59 -1.54 18.94
C ILE A 192 -2.36 -2.99 18.47
N ALA A 193 -1.37 -3.21 17.61
CA ALA A 193 -1.04 -4.55 17.12
C ALA A 193 -0.54 -5.47 18.26
N LYS A 194 0.31 -4.96 19.15
CA LYS A 194 0.81 -5.69 20.33
C LYS A 194 -0.34 -6.07 21.24
N ASP A 195 -1.16 -5.11 21.66
CA ASP A 195 -2.29 -5.36 22.57
C ASP A 195 -3.32 -6.36 22.00
N ARG A 196 -3.45 -6.42 20.68
CA ARG A 196 -4.40 -7.33 20.01
C ARG A 196 -3.86 -8.73 19.79
N PHE A 197 -2.56 -8.90 19.54
CA PHE A 197 -2.00 -10.15 19.02
C PHE A 197 -0.89 -10.76 19.89
N MET A 198 -0.37 -10.03 20.88
CA MET A 198 0.79 -10.41 21.71
C MET A 198 0.45 -10.43 23.19
#